data_AF-C7MZS3-F1
#
_entry.id   AF-C7MZS3-F1
#
_cell.length_a   1.000
_cell.length_b   1.000
_cell.length_c   1.000
_cell.angle_alpha   90.00
_cell.angle_beta   90.00
_cell.angle_gamma   90.00
#
_symmetry.space_group_name_H-M   'P 1'
#
loop_
_entity.id
_entity.type
_entity.pdbx_description
1 polymer ?
#
loop_
_entity_poly.entity_id
_entity_poly.type
_entity_poly.pdbx_seq_one_letter_code
_entity_poly.pdbx_strand_id
1 'polypeptide(L)'
;MVGLWYLALGVAGFVVSSQGMGADTSRGFWVFGTSTMLNLGYLLMGVVALTATRSNRTLHAFGWLSFLAFLGFFVYGIFAATVSSLGNVANVRIANVVMYGVTAAVGLFLMLMPYSEDRRAP
;
A
#
# COMPACT_ATOMS: atom_id res chain seq x y z
N MET A 1 -8.16 0.04 10.95
CA MET A 1 -9.05 -0.43 9.85
C MET A 1 -8.29 -0.60 8.54
N VAL A 2 -7.64 0.44 7.98
CA VAL A 2 -6.89 0.34 6.70
C VAL A 2 -5.80 -0.75 6.71
N GLY A 3 -5.06 -0.92 7.80
CA GLY A 3 -4.03 -1.97 7.91
C GLY A 3 -4.56 -3.40 7.79
N LEU A 4 -5.81 -3.66 8.20
CA LEU A 4 -6.42 -4.99 8.07
C LEU A 4 -6.70 -5.35 6.61
N TRP A 5 -7.10 -4.37 5.79
CA TRP A 5 -7.29 -4.56 4.35
C TRP A 5 -5.97 -4.91 3.65
N TYR A 6 -4.89 -4.21 4.00
CA TYR A 6 -3.56 -4.53 3.49
C TYR A 6 -3.09 -5.94 3.89
N LEU A 7 -3.30 -6.33 5.15
CA LEU A 7 -3.02 -7.71 5.58
C LEU A 7 -3.86 -8.72 4.81
N ALA A 8 -5.16 -8.49 4.67
CA ALA A 8 -6.07 -9.41 3.97
C ALA A 8 -5.67 -9.59 2.51
N LEU A 9 -5.31 -8.51 1.80
CA LEU A 9 -4.83 -8.57 0.42
C LEU A 9 -3.49 -9.31 0.30
N GLY A 10 -2.56 -9.07 1.23
CA GLY A 10 -1.27 -9.78 1.27
C GLY A 10 -1.45 -11.28 1.50
N VAL A 11 -2.24 -11.66 2.50
CA VAL A 11 -2.55 -13.06 2.82
C VAL A 11 -3.30 -13.73 1.67
N ALA A 12 -4.35 -13.11 1.13
CA ALA A 12 -5.12 -13.66 0.01
C ALA A 12 -4.24 -13.85 -1.24
N GLY A 13 -3.36 -12.90 -1.54
CA GLY A 13 -2.40 -13.02 -2.63
C GLY A 13 -1.43 -14.18 -2.46
N PHE A 14 -1.02 -14.51 -1.23
CA PHE A 14 -0.18 -15.68 -0.95
C PHE A 14 -0.92 -17.01 -1.08
N VAL A 15 -2.19 -17.04 -0.66
CA VAL A 15 -3.02 -18.26 -0.64
C VAL A 15 -3.55 -18.61 -2.03
N VAL A 16 -3.94 -17.62 -2.84
CA VAL A 16 -4.71 -17.85 -4.07
C VAL A 16 -3.86 -17.81 -5.34
N SER A 17 -2.75 -17.07 -5.35
CA SER A 17 -1.90 -16.91 -6.55
C SER A 17 -0.66 -17.79 -6.49
N SER A 18 -0.27 -18.34 -7.65
CA SER A 18 1.06 -18.90 -7.81
C SER A 18 2.13 -17.84 -7.53
N GLN A 19 3.20 -18.26 -6.86
CA GLN A 19 4.29 -17.38 -6.45
C GLN A 19 5.25 -17.11 -7.61
N GLY A 20 5.86 -15.94 -7.62
CA GLY A 20 6.83 -15.54 -8.63
C GLY A 20 6.91 -14.03 -8.83
N MET A 21 7.79 -13.62 -9.75
CA MET A 21 8.05 -12.23 -10.11
C MET A 21 7.81 -12.00 -11.61
N GLY A 22 7.68 -10.73 -11.99
CA GLY A 22 7.45 -10.31 -13.38
C GLY A 22 5.98 -10.30 -13.79
N ALA A 23 5.71 -9.67 -14.94
CA ALA A 23 4.36 -9.58 -15.50
C ALA A 23 3.83 -10.97 -15.86
N ASP A 24 2.65 -11.30 -15.36
CA ASP A 24 1.95 -12.55 -15.67
C ASP A 24 0.45 -12.37 -15.47
N THR A 25 -0.29 -12.49 -16.56
CA THR A 25 -1.74 -12.28 -16.60
C THR A 25 -2.53 -13.41 -15.93
N SER A 26 -1.93 -14.59 -15.71
CA SER A 26 -2.54 -15.69 -14.97
C SER A 26 -2.45 -15.51 -13.45
N ARG A 27 -1.49 -14.69 -12.99
CA ARG A 27 -1.32 -14.33 -11.57
C ARG A 27 -2.18 -13.12 -11.24
N GLY A 28 -3.26 -13.36 -10.51
CA GLY A 28 -4.12 -12.31 -10.00
C GLY A 28 -5.09 -12.83 -8.95
N PHE A 29 -5.60 -11.91 -8.14
CA PHE A 29 -6.70 -12.15 -7.22
C PHE A 29 -7.76 -11.08 -7.47
N TRP A 30 -8.93 -11.51 -7.94
CA TRP A 30 -9.99 -10.61 -8.41
C TRP A 30 -9.47 -9.68 -9.53
N VAL A 31 -9.45 -8.37 -9.27
CA VAL A 31 -8.99 -7.31 -10.20
C VAL A 31 -7.53 -6.94 -9.96
N PHE A 32 -6.94 -7.44 -8.87
CA PHE A 32 -5.58 -7.12 -8.47
C PHE A 32 -4.61 -8.10 -9.11
N GLY A 33 -3.49 -7.56 -9.60
CA GLY A 33 -2.33 -8.38 -9.89
C GLY A 33 -1.69 -8.84 -8.59
N THR A 34 -1.02 -9.98 -8.64
CA THR A 34 -0.37 -10.61 -7.51
C THR A 34 1.03 -11.04 -7.90
N SER A 35 1.97 -10.87 -6.98
CA SER A 35 3.33 -11.42 -7.07
C SER A 35 3.89 -11.55 -5.66
N THR A 36 4.95 -12.34 -5.50
CA THR A 36 5.58 -12.53 -4.20
C THR A 36 6.05 -11.20 -3.61
N MET A 37 6.63 -10.32 -4.44
CA MET A 37 7.09 -8.99 -4.03
C MET A 37 5.92 -8.11 -3.57
N LEU A 38 4.82 -8.11 -4.32
CA LEU A 38 3.64 -7.30 -4.02
C LEU A 38 2.97 -7.72 -2.72
N ASN A 39 2.79 -9.03 -2.53
CA ASN A 39 2.14 -9.60 -1.37
C ASN A 39 2.96 -9.35 -0.09
N LEU A 40 4.30 -9.44 -0.18
CA LEU A 40 5.20 -9.03 0.92
C LEU A 40 5.03 -7.56 1.28
N GLY A 41 4.95 -6.67 0.29
CA GLY A 41 4.70 -5.25 0.50
C GLY A 41 3.39 -5.00 1.26
N TYR A 42 2.31 -5.68 0.88
CA TYR A 42 1.03 -5.58 1.57
C TYR A 42 1.06 -6.11 3.00
N LEU A 43 1.74 -7.23 3.25
CA LEU A 43 1.92 -7.74 4.62
C LEU A 43 2.69 -6.76 5.51
N LEU A 44 3.84 -6.26 5.02
CA LEU A 44 4.67 -5.31 5.76
C LEU A 44 3.90 -4.02 6.07
N MET A 45 3.21 -3.45 5.08
CA MET A 45 2.39 -2.27 5.29
C MET A 45 1.25 -2.52 6.26
N GLY A 46 0.63 -3.70 6.20
CA GLY A 46 -0.40 -4.12 7.14
C GLY A 46 0.10 -4.12 8.58
N VAL A 47 1.27 -4.71 8.83
CA VAL A 47 1.90 -4.74 10.16
C VAL A 47 2.26 -3.32 10.64
N VAL A 48 2.88 -2.51 9.78
CA VAL A 48 3.26 -1.13 10.11
C VAL A 48 2.03 -0.28 10.44
N ALA A 49 0.94 -0.43 9.68
CA ALA A 49 -0.31 0.29 9.94
C ALA A 49 -0.95 -0.11 11.29
N LEU A 50 -0.84 -1.38 11.69
CA LEU A 50 -1.34 -1.84 12.99
C LEU A 50 -0.50 -1.30 14.16
N THR A 51 0.81 -1.17 14.00
CA THR A 51 1.70 -0.70 15.08
C THR A 51 1.71 0.83 15.20
N ALA A 52 1.52 1.54 14.09
CA ALA A 52 1.55 3.00 14.04
C ALA A 52 0.32 3.69 14.66
N THR A 53 -0.79 2.97 14.89
CA THR A 53 -2.02 3.56 15.45
C THR A 53 -2.00 3.72 16.97
N ARG A 54 -0.84 3.52 17.62
CA ARG A 54 -0.70 3.55 19.09
C ARG A 54 -0.50 4.94 19.71
N SER A 55 -0.09 5.95 18.95
CA SER A 55 0.01 7.33 19.45
C SER A 55 -0.14 8.35 18.31
N ASN A 56 -0.56 9.58 18.64
CA ASN A 56 -0.73 10.64 17.64
C ASN A 56 0.59 10.99 16.91
N ARG A 57 1.72 10.92 17.61
CA ARG A 57 3.05 11.15 16.99
C ARG A 57 3.40 10.05 15.97
N THR A 58 3.10 8.80 16.29
CA THR A 58 3.33 7.67 15.36
C THR A 58 2.34 7.70 14.19
N LEU A 59 1.13 8.22 14.38
CA LEU A 59 0.13 8.36 13.32
C LEU A 59 0.58 9.35 12.23
N HIS A 60 1.15 10.49 12.62
CA HIS A 60 1.71 11.48 11.69
C HIS A 60 2.93 10.96 10.93
N ALA A 61 3.87 10.31 11.64
CA ALA A 61 5.01 9.64 11.00
C ALA A 61 4.55 8.57 10.00
N PHE A 62 3.50 7.83 10.34
CA PHE A 62 2.88 6.86 9.45
C PHE A 62 2.20 7.51 8.24
N GLY A 63 1.56 8.67 8.41
CA GLY A 63 1.02 9.47 7.30
C GLY A 63 2.10 9.82 6.28
N TRP A 64 3.23 10.35 6.74
CA TRP A 64 4.40 10.65 5.91
C TRP A 64 4.96 9.42 5.19
N LEU A 65 5.25 8.35 5.94
CA LEU A 65 5.81 7.12 5.38
C LEU A 65 4.86 6.49 4.34
N SER A 66 3.57 6.46 4.64
CA SER A 66 2.55 5.92 3.75
C SER A 66 2.43 6.77 2.49
N PHE A 67 2.38 8.10 2.63
CA PHE A 67 2.30 8.99 1.48
C PHE A 67 3.49 8.78 0.53
N LEU A 68 4.73 8.83 1.04
CA LEU A 68 5.92 8.69 0.21
C LEU A 68 6.02 7.31 -0.44
N ALA A 69 5.77 6.24 0.32
CA ALA A 69 5.83 4.88 -0.20
C ALA A 69 4.78 4.65 -1.29
N PHE A 70 3.52 4.99 -1.02
CA PHE A 70 2.43 4.76 -1.97
C PHE A 70 2.42 5.72 -3.14
N LEU A 71 2.93 6.95 -2.99
CA LEU A 71 3.18 7.82 -4.13
C LEU A 71 4.24 7.23 -5.07
N GLY A 72 5.33 6.70 -4.51
CA GLY A 72 6.34 5.98 -5.28
C GLY A 72 5.77 4.78 -6.02
N PHE A 73 4.96 3.95 -5.34
CA PHE A 73 4.28 2.82 -5.97
C PHE A 73 3.25 3.23 -7.01
N PHE A 74 2.55 4.35 -6.81
CA PHE A 74 1.60 4.90 -7.78
C PHE A 74 2.32 5.31 -9.07
N VAL A 75 3.41 6.08 -8.95
CA VAL A 75 4.23 6.48 -10.10
C VAL A 75 4.79 5.24 -10.81
N TYR A 76 5.41 4.32 -10.07
CA TYR A 76 5.87 3.05 -10.61
C TYR A 76 4.76 2.29 -11.34
N GLY A 77 3.58 2.19 -10.73
CA GLY A 77 2.42 1.50 -11.28
C GLY A 77 1.91 2.11 -12.58
N ILE A 78 1.93 3.45 -12.70
CA ILE A 78 1.63 4.13 -13.97
C ILE A 78 2.63 3.70 -15.04
N PHE A 79 3.93 3.79 -14.78
CA PHE A 79 4.96 3.40 -15.75
C PHE A 79 4.87 1.91 -16.13
N ALA A 80 4.64 1.03 -15.14
CA ALA A 80 4.47 -0.39 -15.36
C ALA A 80 3.21 -0.73 -16.19
N ALA A 81 2.16 0.10 -16.10
CA ALA A 81 0.92 -0.09 -16.85
C ALA A 81 0.95 0.55 -18.25
N THR A 82 1.71 1.63 -18.46
CA THR A 82 1.66 2.43 -19.70
C THR A 82 2.87 2.30 -20.61
N VAL A 83 4.06 1.99 -20.08
CA VAL A 83 5.31 2.07 -20.86
C VAL A 83 5.79 0.70 -21.32
N SER A 84 5.88 -0.29 -20.43
CA SER A 84 6.38 -1.62 -20.80
C SER A 84 6.01 -2.69 -19.80
N SER A 85 5.61 -3.86 -20.30
CA SER A 85 5.38 -5.06 -19.49
C SER A 85 6.67 -5.60 -18.86
N LEU A 86 7.85 -5.38 -19.47
CA LEU A 86 9.14 -5.75 -18.85
C LEU A 86 9.42 -4.93 -17.59
N GLY A 87 8.92 -3.69 -17.51
CA GLY A 87 9.03 -2.85 -16.31
C GLY A 87 8.10 -3.28 -15.17
N ASN A 88 7.13 -4.16 -15.45
CA ASN A 88 6.15 -4.63 -14.48
C ASN A 88 6.64 -5.83 -13.66
N VAL A 89 7.76 -5.63 -12.97
CA VAL A 89 8.43 -6.63 -12.13
C VAL A 89 7.54 -7.15 -10.98
N ALA A 90 6.61 -6.33 -10.49
CA ALA A 90 5.71 -6.69 -9.38
C ALA A 90 4.34 -7.21 -9.84
N ASN A 91 4.10 -7.37 -11.14
CA ASN A 91 2.82 -7.80 -11.72
C ASN A 91 1.63 -6.91 -11.31
N VAL A 92 1.85 -5.60 -11.29
CA VAL A 92 0.87 -4.57 -10.92
C VAL A 92 -0.18 -4.45 -12.02
N ARG A 93 -1.47 -4.39 -11.65
CA ARG A 93 -2.59 -4.04 -12.54
C ARG A 93 -3.14 -2.67 -12.19
N ILE A 94 -3.99 -2.12 -13.07
CA ILE A 94 -4.64 -0.82 -12.87
C ILE A 94 -5.33 -0.73 -11.50
N ALA A 95 -5.98 -1.80 -11.04
CA ALA A 95 -6.60 -1.83 -9.70
C ALA A 95 -5.60 -1.58 -8.56
N ASN A 96 -4.40 -2.16 -8.66
CA ASN A 96 -3.33 -1.90 -7.68
C ASN A 96 -2.88 -0.43 -7.75
N VAL A 97 -2.74 0.13 -8.96
CA VAL A 97 -2.36 1.54 -9.15
C VAL A 97 -3.37 2.47 -8.49
N VAL A 98 -4.67 2.28 -8.75
CA VAL A 98 -5.73 3.07 -8.10
C VAL A 98 -5.64 2.97 -6.57
N MET A 99 -5.43 1.77 -6.04
CA MET A 99 -5.27 1.57 -4.60
C MET A 99 -4.06 2.33 -4.04
N TYR A 100 -2.94 2.38 -4.76
CA TYR A 100 -1.78 3.17 -4.35
C TYR A 100 -2.09 4.66 -4.29
N GLY A 101 -2.79 5.19 -5.29
CA GLY A 101 -3.21 6.58 -5.32
C GLY A 101 -4.12 6.94 -4.14
N VAL A 102 -5.13 6.11 -3.87
CA VAL A 102 -6.05 6.30 -2.73
C VAL A 102 -5.28 6.30 -1.41
N THR A 103 -4.36 5.35 -1.21
CA THR A 103 -3.63 5.26 0.05
C THR A 103 -2.59 6.36 0.21
N ALA A 104 -1.96 6.82 -0.88
CA ALA A 104 -1.15 8.02 -0.86
C ALA A 104 -1.99 9.23 -0.39
N ALA A 105 -3.20 9.42 -0.94
CA ALA A 105 -4.09 10.48 -0.52
C ALA A 105 -4.51 10.38 0.96
N VAL A 106 -4.77 9.17 1.47
CA VAL A 106 -5.04 8.94 2.89
C VAL A 106 -3.82 9.27 3.75
N GLY A 107 -2.62 8.87 3.34
CA GLY A 107 -1.38 9.21 4.03
C GLY A 107 -1.15 10.72 4.10
N LEU A 108 -1.40 11.43 2.98
CA LEU A 108 -1.33 12.88 2.90
C LEU A 108 -2.36 13.54 3.83
N PHE A 109 -3.60 13.03 3.86
CA PHE A 109 -4.62 13.53 4.78
C PHE A 109 -4.20 13.37 6.25
N LEU A 110 -3.68 12.19 6.62
CA LEU A 110 -3.19 11.94 7.98
C LEU A 110 -2.02 12.85 8.36
N MET A 111 -1.14 13.15 7.41
CA MET A 111 -0.03 14.08 7.58
C MET A 111 -0.50 15.53 7.78
N LEU A 112 -1.56 15.96 7.08
CA LEU A 112 -2.07 17.33 7.15
C LEU A 112 -3.06 17.55 8.30
N MET A 113 -3.50 16.48 8.98
CA MET A 113 -4.49 16.57 10.04
C MET A 113 -3.91 17.32 11.26
N PRO A 114 -4.56 18.41 11.72
CA PRO A 114 -4.04 19.21 12.83
C PRO A 114 -4.04 18.44 14.14
N TYR A 115 -2.95 18.57 14.90
CA TYR A 115 -2.80 17.99 16.22
C TYR A 115 -3.60 18.82 17.22
N SER A 116 -4.72 18.30 17.74
CA SER A 116 -5.26 18.83 18.98
C SER A 116 -4.36 18.32 20.11
N GLU A 117 -3.43 19.15 20.56
CA GLU A 117 -2.89 18.97 21.91
C GLU A 117 -4.10 19.06 22.83
N ASP A 118 -4.45 17.94 23.46
CA ASP A 118 -5.36 17.96 24.60
C ASP A 118 -4.77 18.99 25.56
N ARG A 119 -5.37 20.19 25.55
CA ARG A 119 -4.99 21.32 26.37
C ARG A 119 -5.41 20.99 27.80
N ARG A 120 -4.78 19.97 28.39
CA ARG A 120 -4.74 19.81 29.83
C ARG A 120 -3.71 20.81 30.34
N ALA A 121 -4.19 22.03 30.50
CA ALA A 121 -3.68 22.96 31.48
C ALA A 121 -4.85 23.31 32.40
N PRO A 122 -4.65 23.53 33.71
CA PRO A 122 -3.43 23.41 34.51
C PRO A 122 -3.35 22.12 35.36
#